data_AF-A0A7X5AQF7-F1
#
_entry.id   AF-A0A7X5AQF7-F1
#
_cell.length_a   1.000
_cell.length_b   1.000
_cell.length_c   1.000
_cell.angle_alpha   90.00
_cell.angle_beta   90.00
_cell.angle_gamma   90.00
#
_symmetry.space_group_name_H-M   'P 1'
#
loop_
_entity.id
_entity.type
_entity.pdbx_description
1 polymer ?
#
loop_
_entity_poly.entity_id
_entity_poly.type
_entity_poly.pdbx_seq_one_letter_code
_entity_poly.pdbx_strand_id
1 'polypeptide(L)'
;MFNYTCYPTIEVSYKGKEPIIVTPSQFKSDKDHEQSPKTLTEATDQSTPQLISHKEVLAMFQVSSKATIYKWRQNRGFPDPVTLMPLRWLRSAVEEWKDNVGRCER
;
A
#
# COMPACT_ATOMS: atom_id res chain seq x y z
N MET A 1 -32.02 12.72 -29.32
CA MET A 1 -30.65 13.07 -29.78
C MET A 1 -30.33 14.48 -29.30
N PHE A 2 -29.27 14.65 -28.51
CA PHE A 2 -28.83 15.98 -28.06
C PHE A 2 -27.94 16.60 -29.13
N ASN A 3 -28.19 17.88 -29.45
CA ASN A 3 -27.50 18.60 -30.53
C ASN A 3 -26.28 19.34 -29.95
N TYR A 4 -25.08 18.85 -30.24
CA TYR A 4 -23.81 19.32 -29.66
C TYR A 4 -23.18 20.50 -30.44
N THR A 5 -23.94 21.17 -31.30
CA THR A 5 -23.42 22.23 -32.19
C THR A 5 -23.49 23.64 -31.59
N CYS A 6 -24.05 23.79 -30.38
CA CYS A 6 -24.26 25.08 -29.74
C CYS A 6 -23.43 25.21 -28.45
N TYR A 7 -22.11 25.08 -28.58
CA TYR A 7 -21.20 25.48 -27.50
C TYR A 7 -20.58 26.84 -27.83
N PRO A 8 -20.67 27.82 -26.93
CA PRO A 8 -19.95 29.08 -27.11
C PRO A 8 -18.45 28.81 -27.02
N THR A 9 -17.70 29.18 -28.07
CA THR A 9 -16.23 29.17 -28.03
C THR A 9 -15.76 30.26 -27.08
N ILE A 10 -15.11 29.86 -25.99
CA ILE A 10 -14.48 30.80 -25.06
C ILE A 10 -13.00 30.85 -25.41
N GLU A 11 -12.52 32.04 -25.72
CA GLU A 11 -11.10 32.35 -25.93
C GLU A 11 -10.39 32.33 -24.57
N VAL A 12 -9.64 31.26 -24.27
CA VAL A 12 -8.88 31.12 -23.03
C VAL A 12 -7.43 31.54 -23.28
N SER A 13 -7.05 32.69 -22.73
CA SER A 13 -5.66 33.16 -22.74
C SER A 13 -4.93 32.63 -21.50
N TYR A 14 -3.87 31.85 -21.72
CA TYR A 14 -3.02 31.33 -20.65
C TYR A 14 -1.73 32.16 -20.56
N LYS A 15 -1.54 32.81 -19.41
CA LYS A 15 -0.24 33.38 -19.02
C LYS A 15 0.63 32.24 -18.49
N GLY A 16 1.36 31.58 -19.39
CA GLY A 16 2.38 30.60 -19.01
C GLY A 16 3.50 31.28 -18.22
N LYS A 17 3.72 30.86 -16.98
CA LYS A 17 4.90 31.25 -16.19
C LYS A 17 5.99 30.21 -16.42
N GLU A 18 7.05 30.64 -17.09
CA GLU A 18 8.36 29.99 -17.32
C GLU A 18 8.38 28.52 -17.81
N PRO A 19 9.29 28.15 -18.73
CA PRO A 19 9.44 26.76 -19.15
C PRO A 19 9.94 25.91 -17.98
N ILE A 20 9.20 24.84 -17.65
CA ILE A 20 9.61 23.85 -16.65
C ILE A 20 10.82 23.10 -17.23
N ILE A 21 12.02 23.40 -16.72
CA ILE A 21 13.21 22.59 -16.97
C ILE A 21 13.09 21.28 -16.18
N VAL A 22 12.59 20.24 -16.84
CA VAL A 22 12.53 18.90 -16.27
C VAL A 22 13.88 18.21 -16.52
N THR A 23 14.65 17.98 -15.46
CA THR A 23 15.84 17.13 -15.54
C THR A 23 15.39 15.67 -15.54
N PRO A 24 15.68 14.86 -16.57
CA PRO A 24 15.34 13.45 -16.54
C PRO A 24 16.19 12.75 -15.48
N SER A 25 15.52 12.18 -14.47
CA SER A 25 16.15 11.31 -13.49
C SER A 25 16.64 10.04 -14.19
N GLN A 26 17.96 9.81 -14.17
CA GLN A 26 18.52 8.55 -14.67
C GLN A 26 18.12 7.42 -13.72
N PHE A 27 17.06 6.70 -14.06
CA PHE A 27 16.74 5.42 -13.43
C PHE A 27 17.88 4.44 -13.71
N LYS A 28 18.70 4.15 -12.69
CA LYS A 28 19.60 3.01 -12.75
C LYS A 28 18.79 1.73 -12.56
N SER A 29 18.72 0.92 -13.61
CA SER A 29 18.31 -0.48 -13.51
C SER A 29 19.51 -1.28 -13.03
N ASP A 30 19.58 -1.55 -11.73
CA ASP A 30 20.41 -2.64 -11.23
C ASP A 30 19.54 -3.90 -11.16
N LYS A 31 19.73 -4.77 -12.15
CA LYS A 31 19.33 -6.18 -12.07
C LYS A 31 20.40 -6.94 -11.30
N ASP A 32 19.91 -7.99 -10.64
CA ASP A 32 20.61 -9.14 -10.05
C ASP A 32 21.08 -8.99 -8.60
N HIS A 33 20.35 -9.65 -7.68
CA HIS A 33 21.01 -10.50 -6.71
C HIS A 33 20.11 -11.64 -6.22
N GLU A 34 20.66 -12.84 -6.39
CA GLU A 34 20.27 -14.12 -5.80
C GLU A 34 19.99 -14.08 -4.29
N GLN A 35 19.25 -15.11 -3.89
CA GLN A 35 18.59 -15.44 -2.64
C GLN A 35 19.57 -15.83 -1.51
N SER A 36 19.65 -15.05 -0.43
CA SER A 36 20.10 -15.48 0.91
C SER A 36 19.85 -14.38 1.98
N PRO A 37 19.71 -14.72 3.27
CA PRO A 37 18.72 -14.16 4.20
C PRO A 37 19.07 -12.73 4.64
N LYS A 38 18.18 -11.77 4.38
CA LYS A 38 18.39 -10.36 4.70
C LYS A 38 17.56 -9.93 5.90
N THR A 39 18.31 -9.70 6.97
CA THR A 39 18.00 -8.90 8.16
C THR A 39 17.00 -7.78 7.87
N LEU A 40 15.90 -7.82 8.61
CA LEU A 40 14.81 -6.86 8.61
C LEU A 40 15.26 -5.55 9.28
N THR A 41 15.70 -4.56 8.50
CA THR A 41 15.58 -3.13 8.84
C THR A 41 16.06 -2.27 7.67
N GLU A 42 15.17 -1.43 7.15
CA GLU A 42 15.32 0.03 6.89
C GLU A 42 14.17 0.48 5.94
N ALA A 43 13.01 0.92 6.48
CA ALA A 43 12.60 2.33 6.73
C ALA A 43 12.04 3.01 5.44
N THR A 44 10.92 3.75 5.35
CA THR A 44 9.98 4.36 6.32
C THR A 44 8.69 4.73 5.56
N ASP A 45 7.51 4.52 6.14
CA ASP A 45 6.36 5.41 5.92
C ASP A 45 5.40 5.35 7.14
N GLN A 46 5.94 5.81 8.27
CA GLN A 46 5.24 6.12 9.52
C GLN A 46 4.28 5.04 10.04
N SER A 47 4.83 3.88 10.41
CA SER A 47 4.15 2.92 11.30
C SER A 47 4.23 3.48 12.72
N THR A 48 3.12 4.00 13.23
CA THR A 48 3.00 4.31 14.66
C THR A 48 2.96 3.01 15.45
N PRO A 49 3.46 2.95 16.71
CA PRO A 49 3.51 1.71 17.50
C PRO A 49 2.16 0.97 17.61
N GLN A 50 1.06 1.69 17.42
CA GLN A 50 -0.30 1.18 17.46
C GLN A 50 -0.86 0.75 16.09
N LEU A 51 -0.43 1.37 14.99
CA LEU A 51 -0.94 1.12 13.64
C LEU A 51 0.16 0.60 12.72
N ILE A 52 -0.04 -0.62 12.23
CA ILE A 52 0.88 -1.33 11.35
C ILE A 52 0.41 -1.29 9.90
N SER A 53 1.37 -1.18 9.00
CA SER A 53 1.16 -1.20 7.57
C SER A 53 0.98 -2.61 7.03
N HIS A 54 0.47 -2.72 5.79
CA HIS A 54 0.35 -4.00 5.10
C HIS A 54 1.66 -4.80 5.05
N LYS A 55 2.79 -4.13 4.81
CA LYS A 55 4.10 -4.80 4.70
C LYS A 55 4.54 -5.40 6.05
N GLU A 56 4.26 -4.71 7.15
CA GLU A 56 4.59 -5.21 8.49
C GLU A 56 3.69 -6.39 8.88
N VAL A 57 2.40 -6.34 8.55
CA VAL A 57 1.50 -7.50 8.75
C VAL A 57 2.10 -8.72 8.06
N LEU A 58 2.46 -8.59 6.78
CA LEU A 58 3.11 -9.67 6.02
C LEU A 58 4.39 -10.18 6.69
N ALA A 59 5.25 -9.26 7.16
CA ALA A 59 6.48 -9.62 7.86
C ALA A 59 6.23 -10.39 9.16
N MET A 60 5.23 -10.01 9.96
CA MET A 60 4.91 -10.68 11.22
C MET A 60 4.45 -12.13 11.04
N PHE A 61 3.74 -12.42 9.96
CA PHE A 61 3.31 -13.78 9.63
C PHE A 61 4.31 -14.54 8.73
N GLN A 62 5.43 -13.92 8.36
CA GLN A 62 6.41 -14.46 7.41
C GLN A 62 5.77 -14.85 6.06
N VAL A 63 4.74 -14.11 5.64
CA VAL A 63 4.03 -14.33 4.38
C VAL A 63 4.43 -13.28 3.36
N SER A 64 4.71 -13.68 2.14
CA SER A 64 5.07 -12.74 1.05
C SER A 64 3.88 -12.17 0.29
N SER A 65 2.72 -12.84 0.31
CA SER A 65 1.58 -12.53 -0.56
C SER A 65 0.48 -11.74 0.13
N LYS A 66 0.14 -10.57 -0.45
CA LYS A 66 -1.03 -9.77 -0.06
C LYS A 66 -2.35 -10.55 -0.17
N ALA A 67 -2.43 -11.48 -1.12
CA ALA A 67 -3.61 -12.30 -1.37
C ALA A 67 -3.97 -13.16 -0.16
N THR A 68 -2.97 -13.58 0.62
CA THR A 68 -3.16 -14.39 1.82
C THR A 68 -3.97 -13.64 2.87
N ILE A 69 -3.69 -12.35 3.08
CA ILE A 69 -4.46 -11.52 4.02
C ILE A 69 -5.92 -11.39 3.56
N TYR A 70 -6.16 -11.19 2.26
CA TYR A 70 -7.53 -11.17 1.74
C TYR A 70 -8.26 -12.51 1.97
N LYS A 71 -7.59 -13.65 1.76
CA LYS A 71 -8.17 -14.97 2.07
C LYS A 71 -8.46 -15.14 3.56
N TRP A 72 -7.60 -14.65 4.45
CA TRP A 72 -7.84 -14.73 5.88
C TRP A 72 -9.02 -13.86 6.32
N ARG A 73 -9.24 -12.71 5.68
CA ARG A 73 -10.44 -11.89 5.92
C ARG A 73 -11.72 -12.62 5.53
N GLN A 74 -11.71 -13.35 4.42
CA GLN A 74 -12.88 -14.11 3.94
C GLN A 74 -13.15 -15.38 4.76
N ASN A 75 -12.09 -16.14 5.09
CA ASN A 75 -12.25 -17.51 5.59
C ASN A 75 -11.93 -17.68 7.08
N ARG A 76 -11.21 -16.74 7.69
CA ARG A 76 -10.64 -16.88 9.05
C ARG A 76 -10.93 -15.67 9.96
N GLY A 77 -11.79 -14.75 9.53
CA GLY A 77 -12.17 -13.57 10.31
C GLY A 77 -11.00 -12.66 10.66
N PHE A 78 -10.02 -12.50 9.76
CA PHE A 78 -8.89 -11.60 10.01
C PHE A 78 -9.36 -10.16 10.25
N PRO A 79 -8.74 -9.42 11.19
CA PRO A 79 -9.18 -8.08 11.58
C PRO A 79 -9.26 -7.11 10.39
N ASP A 80 -10.29 -6.27 10.43
CA ASP A 80 -10.49 -5.23 9.43
C ASP A 80 -9.47 -4.09 9.58
N PRO A 81 -9.08 -3.45 8.46
CA PRO A 81 -8.17 -2.32 8.49
C PRO A 81 -8.86 -1.09 9.12
N VAL A 82 -8.09 -0.34 9.91
CA VAL A 82 -8.52 0.91 10.55
C VAL A 82 -8.64 2.04 9.55
N THR A 83 -7.69 2.12 8.61
CA THR A 83 -7.67 3.12 7.55
C THR A 83 -7.64 2.42 6.20
N LEU A 84 -8.37 2.98 5.22
CA LEU A 84 -8.46 2.42 3.88
C LEU A 84 -7.35 2.93 2.94
N MET A 85 -6.89 4.17 3.13
CA MET A 85 -5.89 4.84 2.28
C MET A 85 -4.92 5.68 3.14
N PRO A 86 -3.70 5.20 3.44
CA PRO A 86 -3.18 3.86 3.16
C PRO A 86 -3.79 2.80 4.07
N LEU A 87 -3.74 1.54 3.63
CA LEU A 87 -4.30 0.39 4.36
C LEU A 87 -3.48 0.10 5.63
N ARG A 88 -4.07 0.27 6.81
CA ARG A 88 -3.41 0.06 8.12
C ARG A 88 -4.28 -0.78 9.05
N TRP A 89 -3.65 -1.49 9.97
CA TRP A 89 -4.31 -2.31 10.99
C TRP A 89 -3.84 -1.93 12.39
N LEU A 90 -4.67 -2.22 13.40
CA LEU A 90 -4.21 -2.17 14.79
C LEU A 90 -3.25 -3.32 15.06
N ARG A 91 -2.08 -3.01 15.63
CA ARG A 91 -1.09 -4.02 15.99
C ARG A 91 -1.65 -5.04 16.98
N SER A 92 -2.35 -4.56 18.01
CA SER A 92 -2.94 -5.40 19.06
C SER A 92 -3.94 -6.41 18.48
N ALA A 93 -4.83 -5.98 17.60
CA ALA A 93 -5.82 -6.86 16.98
C ALA A 93 -5.17 -7.94 16.12
N VAL A 94 -4.10 -7.61 15.39
CA VAL A 94 -3.37 -8.57 14.55
C VAL A 94 -2.59 -9.57 15.40
N GLU A 95 -2.00 -9.13 16.51
CA GLU A 95 -1.25 -9.98 17.43
C GLU A 95 -2.17 -10.91 18.22
N GLU A 96 -3.29 -10.41 18.74
CA GLU A 96 -4.32 -11.21 19.39
C GLU A 96 -4.90 -12.27 18.43
N TRP A 97 -5.18 -11.89 17.18
CA TRP A 97 -5.62 -12.86 16.17
C TRP A 97 -4.55 -13.92 15.91
N LYS A 98 -3.27 -13.54 15.81
CA LYS A 98 -2.15 -14.48 15.65
C LYS A 98 -2.11 -15.51 16.80
N ASP A 99 -2.28 -15.04 18.04
CA ASP A 99 -2.25 -15.89 19.22
C ASP A 99 -3.50 -16.80 19.30
N ASN A 100 -4.66 -16.32 18.83
CA ASN A 100 -5.91 -17.07 18.80
C ASN A 100 -6.01 -18.07 17.64
N VAL A 101 -5.39 -17.80 16.49
CA VAL A 101 -5.34 -18.76 15.37
C VAL A 101 -4.67 -20.06 15.80
N GLY A 102 -3.66 -19.99 16.67
CA GLY A 102 -3.05 -21.18 17.27
C GLY A 102 -3.95 -21.93 18.27
N ARG A 103 -5.08 -21.35 18.69
CA ARG A 103 -6.05 -21.95 19.63
C ARG A 103 -7.32 -22.47 18.96
N CYS A 104 -7.62 -22.04 17.73
CA CYS A 104 -8.83 -22.46 17.01
C CYS A 104 -8.65 -23.78 16.23
N GLU A 105 -7.41 -24.27 16.10
CA GLU A 105 -7.10 -25.63 15.60
C GLU A 105 -6.90 -26.59 16.78
N ARG A 106 -7.96 -26.85 17.56
CA ARG A 106 -7.99 -28.00 18.49
C ARG A 106 -9.38 -28.55 18.72
#